data_AF-A0A497C7M8-F1
#
_entry.id   AF-A0A497C7M8-F1
#
_cell.length_a   1.000
_cell.length_b   1.000
_cell.length_c   1.000
_cell.angle_alpha   90.00
_cell.angle_beta   90.00
_cell.angle_gamma   90.00
#
_symmetry.space_group_name_H-M   'P 1'
#
loop_
_entity.id
_entity.type
_entity.pdbx_description
1 polymer ?
#
loop_
_entity_poly.entity_id
_entity_poly.type
_entity_poly.pdbx_seq_one_letter_code
_entity_poly.pdbx_strand_id
1 'polypeptide(L)'
;MDSGMIGKIQKSKQYATERERIKINALSVTFRGQNNAHQVSFKDGQWRCDCDFFQTRERCSHTMALERILIQEANLSLDEG
;
A
#
# COMPACT_ATOMS: atom_id res chain seq x y z
N MET A 1 -19.65 15.21 -20.50
CA MET A 1 -19.22 14.55 -19.26
C MET A 1 -20.23 14.88 -18.18
N ASP A 2 -20.71 13.89 -17.44
CA ASP A 2 -21.62 14.07 -16.31
C ASP A 2 -20.92 14.91 -15.22
N SER A 3 -21.49 16.06 -14.86
CA SER A 3 -20.92 16.99 -13.88
C SER A 3 -20.70 16.34 -12.51
N GLY A 4 -21.50 15.32 -12.18
CA GLY A 4 -21.32 14.53 -10.96
C GLY A 4 -20.04 13.68 -10.98
N MET A 5 -19.63 13.17 -12.14
CA MET A 5 -18.41 12.36 -12.26
C MET A 5 -17.15 13.22 -12.17
N ILE A 6 -17.17 14.42 -12.75
CA ILE A 6 -16.07 15.39 -12.65
C ILE A 6 -15.80 15.74 -11.18
N GLY A 7 -16.84 16.05 -10.41
CA GLY A 7 -16.70 16.35 -8.99
C GLY A 7 -16.15 15.17 -8.17
N LYS A 8 -16.54 13.94 -8.50
CA LYS A 8 -16.00 12.73 -7.84
C LYS A 8 -14.51 12.54 -8.15
N ILE A 9 -14.09 12.76 -9.40
CA ILE A 9 -12.68 12.70 -9.79
C ILE A 9 -11.86 13.73 -9.01
N GLN A 10 -12.34 14.98 -8.91
CA GLN A 10 -11.65 16.03 -8.14
C GLN A 10 -11.53 15.66 -6.65
N LYS A 11 -12.62 15.18 -6.03
CA LYS A 11 -12.60 14.72 -4.63
C LYS A 11 -11.65 13.55 -4.41
N SER A 12 -11.56 12.61 -5.35
CA SER A 12 -10.63 11.48 -5.23
C SER A 12 -9.17 11.94 -5.13
N LYS A 13 -8.78 12.96 -5.91
CA LYS A 13 -7.45 13.57 -5.85
C LYS A 13 -7.20 14.29 -4.53
N GLN A 14 -8.20 15.04 -4.03
CA GLN A 14 -8.13 15.69 -2.72
C GLN A 14 -7.94 14.67 -1.59
N TYR A 15 -8.77 13.61 -1.55
CA TYR A 15 -8.68 12.60 -0.50
C TYR A 15 -7.38 11.80 -0.51
N ALA A 16 -6.74 11.66 -1.67
CA ALA A 16 -5.40 11.07 -1.76
C ALA A 16 -4.33 11.90 -1.00
N THR A 17 -4.53 13.21 -0.83
CA THR A 17 -3.61 14.09 -0.06
C THR A 17 -3.98 14.22 1.42
N GLU A 18 -5.24 13.97 1.78
CA GLU A 18 -5.77 14.06 3.16
C GLU A 18 -5.62 12.70 3.89
N ARG A 19 -4.37 12.24 4.01
CA ARG A 19 -4.01 10.88 4.48
C ARG A 19 -4.55 10.56 5.87
N GLU A 20 -4.69 11.57 6.74
CA GLU A 20 -5.27 11.46 8.08
C GLU A 20 -6.72 10.98 8.10
N ARG A 21 -7.43 11.11 6.97
CA ARG A 21 -8.80 10.61 6.81
C ARG A 21 -8.87 9.12 6.49
N ILE A 22 -7.74 8.50 6.16
CA ILE A 22 -7.69 7.14 5.63
C ILE A 22 -7.08 6.22 6.67
N LYS A 23 -7.86 5.21 7.09
CA LYS A 23 -7.38 4.11 7.93
C LYS A 23 -7.49 2.80 7.18
N ILE A 24 -6.39 2.06 7.11
CA ILE A 24 -6.37 0.69 6.60
C ILE A 24 -6.64 -0.24 7.77
N ASN A 25 -7.79 -0.90 7.76
CA ASN A 25 -8.13 -1.90 8.79
C ASN A 25 -7.59 -3.28 8.46
N ALA A 26 -7.57 -3.62 7.16
CA ALA A 26 -7.02 -4.87 6.67
C ALA A 26 -6.47 -4.71 5.24
N LEU A 27 -5.46 -5.50 4.91
CA LEU A 27 -4.85 -5.61 3.58
C LEU A 27 -4.46 -7.06 3.32
N SER A 28 -4.61 -7.51 2.07
CA SER A 28 -4.09 -8.79 1.59
C SER A 28 -3.43 -8.58 0.22
N VAL A 29 -2.16 -8.97 0.09
CA VAL A 29 -1.35 -8.76 -1.12
C VAL A 29 -0.58 -10.02 -1.44
N THR A 30 -0.66 -10.46 -2.70
CA THR A 30 0.28 -11.44 -3.24
C THR A 30 1.49 -10.69 -3.79
N PHE A 31 2.60 -10.75 -3.07
CA PHE A 31 3.87 -10.14 -3.46
C PHE A 31 4.65 -11.11 -4.35
N ARG A 32 4.89 -10.75 -5.61
CA ARG A 32 5.74 -11.55 -6.50
C ARG A 32 7.21 -11.25 -6.23
N GLY A 33 7.83 -12.07 -5.40
CA GLY A 33 9.28 -12.03 -5.18
C GLY A 33 10.03 -12.58 -6.40
N GLN A 34 11.36 -12.48 -6.35
CA GLN A 34 12.22 -12.96 -7.44
C GLN A 34 12.13 -14.48 -7.65
N ASN A 35 11.99 -15.23 -6.56
CA ASN A 35 11.98 -16.70 -6.58
C ASN A 35 10.57 -17.29 -6.41
N ASN A 36 9.75 -16.68 -5.55
CA ASN A 36 8.41 -17.18 -5.22
C ASN A 36 7.47 -16.01 -4.91
N ALA A 37 6.17 -16.29 -5.04
CA ALA A 37 5.13 -15.40 -4.54
C ALA A 37 4.99 -15.55 -3.02
N HIS A 38 4.71 -14.45 -2.34
CA HIS A 38 4.53 -14.37 -0.90
C HIS A 38 3.19 -13.73 -0.58
N GLN A 39 2.44 -14.32 0.35
CA GLN A 39 1.24 -13.70 0.87
C GLN A 39 1.60 -12.75 2.01
N VAL A 40 1.25 -11.47 1.82
CA VAL A 40 1.43 -10.42 2.82
C VAL A 40 0.07 -9.93 3.26
N SER A 41 -0.12 -9.73 4.55
CA SER A 41 -1.35 -9.15 5.09
C SER A 41 -1.08 -8.17 6.21
N PHE A 42 -2.00 -7.23 6.36
CA PHE A 42 -2.10 -6.37 7.54
C PHE A 42 -3.48 -6.56 8.12
N LYS A 43 -3.60 -6.80 9.42
CA LYS A 43 -4.89 -6.87 10.11
C LYS A 43 -4.70 -6.57 11.59
N ASP A 44 -5.63 -5.83 12.19
CA ASP A 44 -5.64 -5.56 13.63
C ASP A 44 -4.32 -4.91 14.12
N GLY A 45 -3.71 -4.06 13.28
CA GLY A 45 -2.44 -3.39 13.60
C GLY A 45 -1.19 -4.23 13.38
N GLN A 46 -1.31 -5.46 12.88
CA GLN A 46 -0.21 -6.40 12.74
C GLN A 46 0.06 -6.75 11.29
N TRP A 47 1.33 -6.76 10.92
CA TRP A 47 1.81 -7.31 9.65
C TRP A 47 1.99 -8.82 9.75
N ARG A 48 1.77 -9.52 8.63
CA ARG A 48 2.17 -10.91 8.43
C ARG A 48 2.70 -11.09 7.03
N CYS A 49 3.76 -11.87 6.90
CA CYS A 49 4.25 -12.36 5.63
C CYS A 49 4.65 -13.83 5.79
N ASP A 50 4.37 -14.65 4.78
CA ASP A 50 4.70 -16.07 4.79
C ASP A 50 6.18 -16.37 4.55
N CYS A 51 7.01 -15.38 4.21
CA CYS A 51 8.42 -15.61 3.95
C CYS A 51 9.20 -15.98 5.24
N ASP A 52 10.19 -16.86 5.11
CA ASP A 52 10.97 -17.37 6.24
C ASP A 52 11.64 -16.26 7.06
N PHE A 53 12.11 -15.21 6.39
CA PHE A 53 12.73 -14.07 7.07
C PHE A 53 11.76 -13.37 8.02
N PHE A 54 10.50 -13.19 7.60
CA PHE A 54 9.47 -12.57 8.43
C PHE A 54 9.19 -13.41 9.68
N GLN A 55 9.14 -14.74 9.55
CA GLN A 55 8.86 -15.63 10.67
C GLN A 55 9.90 -15.52 11.80
N THR A 56 11.12 -15.06 11.49
CA THR A 56 12.21 -14.91 12.47
C THR A 56 12.36 -13.49 13.04
N ARG A 57 11.84 -12.46 12.36
CA ARG A 57 12.09 -11.04 12.68
C ARG A 57 10.83 -10.18 12.79
N GLU A 58 9.67 -10.73 12.46
CA GLU A 58 8.38 -10.01 12.35
C GLU A 58 8.46 -8.79 11.41
N ARG A 59 9.41 -8.81 10.48
CA ARG A 59 9.68 -7.77 9.49
C ARG A 59 10.46 -8.37 8.33
N CYS A 60 10.11 -8.00 7.10
CA CYS A 60 10.83 -8.43 5.90
C CYS A 60 10.77 -7.35 4.81
N SER A 61 11.52 -7.56 3.72
CA SER A 61 11.49 -6.66 2.55
C SER A 61 10.08 -6.45 1.99
N HIS A 62 9.20 -7.46 2.05
CA HIS A 62 7.83 -7.35 1.55
C HIS A 62 6.97 -6.40 2.39
N THR A 63 6.95 -6.57 3.72
CA THR A 63 6.20 -5.66 4.60
C THR A 63 6.80 -4.26 4.58
N MET A 64 8.14 -4.15 4.52
CA MET A 64 8.84 -2.88 4.38
C MET A 64 8.53 -2.14 3.07
N ALA A 65 8.32 -2.88 1.97
CA ALA A 65 7.92 -2.31 0.70
C ALA A 65 6.47 -1.80 0.75
N LEU A 66 5.55 -2.59 1.32
CA LEU A 66 4.16 -2.16 1.51
C LEU A 66 4.06 -0.97 2.47
N GLU A 67 4.83 -0.96 3.56
CA GLU A 67 4.91 0.21 4.45
C GLU A 67 5.33 1.45 3.67
N ARG A 68 6.34 1.38 2.78
CA ARG A 68 6.76 2.53 1.95
C ARG A 68 5.65 3.01 1.01
N ILE A 69 4.99 2.08 0.31
CA ILE A 69 3.87 2.39 -0.60
C ILE A 69 2.72 3.05 0.17
N LEU A 70 2.38 2.51 1.35
CA LEU A 70 1.25 2.98 2.14
C LEU A 70 1.56 4.27 2.90
N ILE A 71 2.79 4.46 3.41
CA ILE A 71 3.24 5.64 4.15
C ILE A 71 3.50 6.83 3.22
N GLN A 72 3.73 6.60 1.91
CA GLN A 72 4.19 7.62 0.97
C GLN A 72 5.35 8.44 1.55
N GLU A 73 6.53 7.84 1.59
CA GLU A 73 7.68 8.65 1.19
C GLU A 73 7.79 8.62 -0.35
N ALA A 74 8.17 9.75 -0.93
CA ALA A 74 8.32 10.09 -2.35
C ALA A 74 6.99 10.43 -3.07
N ASN A 75 6.71 11.66 -3.52
CA ASN A 75 7.54 12.43 -4.45
C ASN A 75 8.25 11.59 -5.53
N LEU A 76 7.68 10.44 -5.90
CA LEU A 76 7.95 9.82 -7.18
C LEU A 76 7.12 10.61 -8.21
N SER A 77 7.78 11.56 -8.89
CA SER A 77 7.30 12.03 -10.18
C SER A 77 7.16 10.80 -11.07
N LEU A 78 5.96 10.56 -11.57
CA LEU A 78 5.81 9.82 -12.82
C LEU A 78 6.16 10.83 -13.90
N ASP A 79 7.46 11.01 -14.14
CA ASP A 79 7.92 11.61 -15.39
C ASP A 79 7.66 10.59 -16.50
N GLU A 80 6.46 10.65 -17.06
CA GLU A 80 6.16 10.03 -18.34
C GLU A 80 6.79 10.93 -19.43
N GLY A 81 7.90 10.45 -20.00
CA GLY A 81 8.43 10.95 -21.26
C GLY A 81 7.57 10.52 -22.45
#